data_AF-A0A136LVY4-F1
#
_entry.id   AF-A0A136LVY4-F1
#
_cell.length_a   1.000
_cell.length_b   1.000
_cell.length_c   1.000
_cell.angle_alpha   90.00
_cell.angle_beta   90.00
_cell.angle_gamma   90.00
#
_symmetry.space_group_name_H-M   'P 1'
#
loop_
_entity.id
_entity.type
_entity.pdbx_description
1 polymer ?
#
loop_
_entity_poly.entity_id
_entity_poly.type
_entity_poly.pdbx_seq_one_letter_code
_entity_poly.pdbx_strand_id
1 'polypeptide(L)'
;MTHSYRGENLVKAVLVLAPLLAVPLAILTLNWAALAKASELASIVLIIVLFSLSHLMRFARLYVLLLERRENVLKLGELYTRATLMNNILPFKLGEVYKVLAYGNILNDLRKGLVLVWIDRFFDTCILLIVIVPALLNGINLQITFITLLFVTLSVLIFVSFSNTFLYFNRTVLTLSRSRRGVIYLRALDSAQEIYQFVLQLIKGRSMILLVLSSLAWVFEYGMLVLVARLIGQRFDYDSFVRYLDNAFTSVTADTLSFGLVIDFSILLLFILLIILVAGLGLSYLRRKHG
;
A
#
# COMPACT_ATOMS: atom_id res chain seq x y z
N MET A 1 -16.14 31.94 20.47
CA MET A 1 -15.23 30.75 20.46
C MET A 1 -15.57 29.71 19.38
N THR A 2 -16.56 29.93 18.51
CA THR A 2 -16.99 28.98 17.46
C THR A 2 -16.32 29.17 16.08
N HIS A 3 -15.70 30.33 15.82
CA HIS A 3 -15.04 30.61 14.53
C HIS A 3 -13.65 29.98 14.40
N SER A 4 -12.91 29.78 15.50
CA SER A 4 -11.57 29.18 15.48
C SER A 4 -11.59 27.68 15.16
N TYR A 5 -12.67 26.98 15.53
CA TYR A 5 -12.82 25.53 15.31
C TYR A 5 -13.12 25.18 13.83
N ARG A 6 -13.76 26.10 13.09
CA ARG A 6 -14.17 25.87 11.69
C ARG A 6 -12.98 25.99 10.73
N GLY A 7 -12.05 26.91 11.01
CA GLY A 7 -10.81 27.10 10.25
C GLY A 7 -9.85 25.91 10.35
N GLU A 8 -9.66 25.35 11.55
CA GLU A 8 -8.83 24.15 11.72
C GLU A 8 -9.39 22.93 10.98
N ASN A 9 -10.71 22.75 10.96
CA ASN A 9 -11.34 21.64 10.24
C ASN A 9 -11.25 21.82 8.72
N LEU A 10 -11.31 23.06 8.22
CA LEU A 10 -11.08 23.37 6.80
C LEU A 10 -9.63 23.14 6.40
N VAL A 11 -8.65 23.57 7.21
CA VAL A 11 -7.23 23.33 6.93
C VAL A 11 -6.90 21.83 6.99
N LYS A 12 -7.45 21.10 7.98
CA LYS A 12 -7.34 19.63 8.05
C LYS A 12 -7.99 18.96 6.83
N ALA A 13 -9.18 19.41 6.40
CA ALA A 13 -9.84 18.88 5.21
C ALA A 13 -9.05 19.17 3.92
N VAL A 14 -8.54 20.39 3.74
CA VAL A 14 -7.70 20.76 2.59
C VAL A 14 -6.39 19.97 2.58
N LEU A 15 -5.76 19.77 3.74
CA LEU A 15 -4.55 18.94 3.87
C LEU A 15 -4.83 17.45 3.58
N VAL A 16 -6.04 16.95 3.86
CA VAL A 16 -6.45 15.57 3.51
C VAL A 16 -6.73 15.48 2.01
N LEU A 17 -7.42 16.48 1.46
CA LEU A 17 -7.88 16.49 0.08
C LEU A 17 -6.76 16.79 -0.92
N ALA A 18 -5.74 17.57 -0.54
CA ALA A 18 -4.65 17.94 -1.45
C ALA A 18 -3.84 16.74 -1.98
N PRO A 19 -3.38 15.78 -1.15
CA PRO A 19 -2.77 14.54 -1.63
C PRO A 19 -3.75 13.66 -2.42
N LEU A 20 -5.02 13.61 -1.99
CA LEU A 20 -6.08 12.84 -2.66
C LEU A 20 -6.32 13.33 -4.10
N LEU A 21 -6.31 14.64 -4.32
CA LEU A 21 -6.50 15.24 -5.64
C LEU A 21 -5.20 15.30 -6.45
N ALA A 22 -4.04 15.30 -5.79
CA ALA A 22 -2.74 15.38 -6.47
C ALA A 22 -2.45 14.18 -7.36
N VAL A 23 -2.97 12.98 -7.08
CA VAL A 23 -2.72 11.79 -7.92
C VAL A 23 -3.48 11.84 -9.24
N PRO A 24 -4.81 12.03 -9.27
CA PRO A 24 -5.52 12.26 -10.52
C PRO A 24 -4.97 13.48 -11.25
N LEU A 25 -4.67 14.58 -10.54
CA LEU A 25 -4.09 15.75 -11.19
C LEU A 25 -2.74 15.42 -11.80
N ALA A 26 -1.83 14.72 -11.11
CA ALA A 26 -0.52 14.37 -11.66
C ALA A 26 -0.65 13.43 -12.86
N ILE A 27 -1.52 12.42 -12.80
CA ILE A 27 -1.80 11.52 -13.93
C ILE A 27 -2.38 12.31 -15.12
N LEU A 28 -3.25 13.30 -14.89
CA LEU A 28 -3.93 14.07 -15.93
C LEU A 28 -3.14 15.30 -16.44
N THR A 29 -2.23 15.86 -15.64
CA THR A 29 -1.56 17.15 -15.93
C THR A 29 -0.07 17.02 -16.21
N LEU A 30 0.58 15.92 -15.81
CA LEU A 30 1.95 15.67 -16.26
C LEU A 30 1.90 15.49 -17.79
N ASN A 31 2.73 16.26 -18.48
CA ASN A 31 2.85 16.15 -19.93
C ASN A 31 3.60 14.86 -20.28
N TRP A 32 2.91 13.73 -20.19
CA TRP A 32 3.43 12.41 -20.56
C TRP A 32 3.85 12.37 -22.05
N ALA A 33 3.37 13.30 -22.88
CA ALA A 33 3.84 13.45 -24.25
C ALA A 33 5.27 14.05 -24.34
N ALA A 34 5.77 14.75 -23.32
CA ALA A 34 7.18 15.13 -23.26
C ALA A 34 8.09 13.92 -23.03
N LEU A 35 7.63 12.94 -22.24
CA LEU A 35 8.29 11.65 -22.08
C LEU A 35 8.31 10.84 -23.39
N ALA A 36 7.35 11.09 -24.29
CA ALA A 36 7.31 10.51 -25.62
C ALA A 36 8.35 11.05 -26.61
N LYS A 37 9.16 12.05 -26.23
CA LYS A 37 10.28 12.56 -27.05
C LYS A 37 11.65 12.01 -26.65
N ALA A 38 11.75 11.28 -25.55
CA ALA A 38 13.01 10.68 -25.10
C ALA A 38 13.48 9.59 -26.08
N SER A 39 14.80 9.43 -26.26
CA SER A 39 15.37 8.30 -27.00
C SER A 39 15.09 6.97 -26.28
N GLU A 40 15.27 5.84 -26.97
CA GLU A 40 15.06 4.51 -26.39
C GLU A 40 15.93 4.28 -25.15
N LEU A 41 17.23 4.62 -25.23
CA LEU A 41 18.16 4.50 -24.10
C LEU A 41 17.76 5.41 -22.93
N ALA A 42 17.33 6.64 -23.19
CA ALA A 42 16.82 7.53 -22.14
C ALA A 42 15.54 7.00 -21.49
N SER A 43 14.68 6.33 -22.27
CA SER A 43 13.44 5.71 -21.77
C SER A 43 13.75 4.54 -20.83
N ILE A 44 14.74 3.69 -21.17
CA ILE A 44 15.18 2.58 -20.31
C ILE A 44 15.75 3.11 -18.97
N VAL A 45 16.63 4.13 -19.02
CA VAL A 45 17.19 4.74 -17.81
C VAL A 45 16.07 5.30 -16.95
N LEU A 46 15.10 5.99 -17.55
CA LEU A 46 14.00 6.60 -16.81
C LEU A 46 13.04 5.56 -16.21
N ILE A 47 12.80 4.44 -16.89
CA ILE A 47 12.05 3.29 -16.33
C ILE A 47 12.73 2.81 -15.04
N ILE A 48 14.05 2.62 -15.05
CA ILE A 48 14.81 2.17 -13.87
C ILE A 48 14.68 3.19 -12.73
N VAL A 49 14.76 4.49 -13.04
CA VAL A 49 14.60 5.57 -12.05
C VAL A 49 13.19 5.57 -11.46
N LEU A 50 12.15 5.54 -12.29
CA LEU A 50 10.75 5.55 -11.84
C LEU A 50 10.41 4.30 -11.03
N PHE A 51 10.92 3.14 -11.46
CA PHE A 51 10.83 1.90 -10.69
C PHE A 51 11.45 2.04 -9.31
N SER A 52 12.69 2.53 -9.25
CA SER A 52 13.41 2.73 -7.99
C SER A 52 12.68 3.70 -7.07
N LEU A 53 12.14 4.79 -7.62
CA LEU A 53 11.36 5.77 -6.88
C LEU A 53 10.03 5.18 -6.36
N SER A 54 9.30 4.42 -7.17
CA SER A 54 8.07 3.76 -6.74
C SER A 54 8.32 2.81 -5.55
N HIS A 55 9.34 1.96 -5.66
CA HIS A 55 9.73 1.07 -4.57
C HIS A 55 10.27 1.81 -3.34
N LEU A 56 11.00 2.91 -3.53
CA LEU A 56 11.45 3.75 -2.43
C LEU A 56 10.26 4.35 -1.66
N MET A 57 9.22 4.82 -2.35
CA MET A 57 8.02 5.36 -1.69
C MET A 57 7.27 4.27 -0.91
N ARG A 58 7.11 3.07 -1.48
CA ARG A 58 6.51 1.90 -0.82
C ARG A 58 7.32 1.47 0.42
N PHE A 59 8.64 1.46 0.31
CA PHE A 59 9.54 1.18 1.43
C PHE A 59 9.45 2.25 2.52
N ALA A 60 9.50 3.53 2.15
CA ALA A 60 9.36 4.65 3.08
C ALA A 60 8.04 4.58 3.84
N ARG A 61 6.95 4.14 3.17
CA ARG A 61 5.64 3.94 3.81
C ARG A 61 5.70 2.85 4.88
N LEU A 62 6.27 1.69 4.55
CA LEU A 62 6.49 0.61 5.53
C LEU A 62 7.36 1.09 6.70
N TYR A 63 8.41 1.85 6.41
CA TYR A 63 9.29 2.42 7.43
C TYR A 63 8.53 3.37 8.37
N VAL A 64 7.66 4.24 7.85
CA VAL A 64 6.82 5.13 8.66
C VAL A 64 5.84 4.34 9.54
N LEU A 65 5.26 3.25 9.02
CA LEU A 65 4.39 2.39 9.81
C LEU A 65 5.15 1.69 10.95
N LEU A 66 6.40 1.30 10.71
CA LEU A 66 7.25 0.60 11.68
C LEU A 66 8.20 1.51 12.48
N LEU A 67 8.07 2.83 12.37
CA LEU A 67 9.00 3.80 12.93
C LEU A 67 9.24 3.62 14.44
N GLU A 68 8.19 3.26 15.19
CA GLU A 68 8.26 3.07 16.64
C GLU A 68 9.07 1.84 17.06
N ARG A 69 9.26 0.86 16.17
CA ARG A 69 10.05 -0.34 16.46
C ARG A 69 11.55 -0.09 16.39
N ARG A 70 12.01 1.05 15.85
CA ARG A 70 13.43 1.44 15.74
C ARG A 70 14.32 0.35 15.13
N GLU A 71 13.77 -0.45 14.23
CA GLU A 71 14.53 -1.49 13.54
C GLU A 71 15.57 -0.89 12.58
N ASN A 72 16.63 -1.66 12.32
CA ASN A 72 17.66 -1.23 11.39
C ASN A 72 17.09 -1.08 9.97
N VAL A 73 17.33 0.07 9.34
CA VAL A 73 16.82 0.41 8.00
C VAL A 73 17.20 -0.64 6.95
N LEU A 74 18.41 -1.20 7.01
CA LEU A 74 18.86 -2.24 6.07
C LEU A 74 18.09 -3.55 6.26
N LYS A 75 17.82 -3.95 7.52
CA LYS A 75 17.00 -5.13 7.82
C LYS A 75 15.56 -4.95 7.35
N LEU A 76 14.99 -3.76 7.56
CA LEU A 76 13.68 -3.42 7.03
C LEU A 76 13.66 -3.42 5.50
N GLY A 77 14.74 -2.93 4.86
CA GLY A 77 14.90 -2.96 3.41
C GLY A 77 14.96 -4.37 2.86
N GLU A 78 15.74 -5.26 3.48
CA GLU A 78 15.82 -6.68 3.13
C GLU A 78 14.44 -7.36 3.24
N LEU A 79 13.75 -7.15 4.38
CA LEU A 79 12.40 -7.64 4.61
C LEU A 79 11.43 -7.16 3.52
N TYR A 80 11.42 -5.86 3.25
CA TYR A 80 10.57 -5.25 2.23
C TYR A 80 10.82 -5.89 0.85
N THR A 81 12.08 -5.97 0.43
CA THR A 81 12.44 -6.51 -0.88
C THR A 81 12.08 -7.98 -0.98
N ARG A 82 12.36 -8.78 0.05
CA ARG A 82 11.98 -10.20 0.08
C ARG A 82 10.47 -10.37 0.02
N ALA A 83 9.72 -9.60 0.80
CA ALA A 83 8.26 -9.71 0.81
C ALA A 83 7.64 -9.25 -0.51
N THR A 84 8.21 -8.25 -1.17
CA THR A 84 7.78 -7.78 -2.49
C THR A 84 8.11 -8.79 -3.59
N LEU A 85 9.29 -9.42 -3.53
CA LEU A 85 9.66 -10.52 -4.43
C LEU A 85 8.70 -11.71 -4.31
N MET A 86 8.43 -12.16 -3.08
CA MET A 86 7.49 -13.26 -2.85
C MET A 86 6.08 -12.90 -3.35
N ASN A 87 5.68 -11.62 -3.23
CA ASN A 87 4.42 -11.13 -3.77
C ASN A 87 4.33 -11.18 -5.30
N ASN A 88 5.45 -10.96 -6.00
CA ASN A 88 5.45 -11.00 -7.46
C ASN A 88 5.64 -12.42 -8.01
N ILE A 89 6.30 -13.30 -7.26
CA ILE A 89 6.56 -14.69 -7.68
C ILE A 89 5.38 -15.62 -7.37
N LEU A 90 4.74 -15.45 -6.20
CA LEU A 90 3.73 -16.40 -5.75
C LEU A 90 2.35 -16.10 -6.37
N PRO A 91 1.71 -17.08 -7.02
CA PRO A 91 0.36 -16.91 -7.56
C PRO A 91 -0.69 -16.82 -6.44
N PHE A 92 -1.93 -16.49 -6.81
CA PHE A 92 -3.11 -16.51 -5.94
C PHE A 92 -3.01 -15.64 -4.67
N LYS A 93 -2.27 -14.52 -4.72
CA LYS A 93 -2.06 -13.59 -3.59
C LYS A 93 -1.38 -14.23 -2.36
N LEU A 94 -0.73 -15.40 -2.52
CA LEU A 94 0.01 -16.05 -1.43
C LEU A 94 1.16 -15.18 -0.88
N GLY A 95 1.70 -14.26 -1.68
CA GLY A 95 2.70 -13.33 -1.18
C GLY A 95 2.18 -12.27 -0.22
N GLU A 96 0.87 -11.98 -0.20
CA GLU A 96 0.28 -11.16 0.87
C GLU A 96 0.26 -11.94 2.21
N VAL A 97 0.01 -13.26 2.17
CA VAL A 97 0.15 -14.13 3.36
C VAL A 97 1.60 -14.13 3.85
N TYR A 98 2.56 -14.18 2.93
CA TYR A 98 3.98 -14.07 3.27
C TYR A 98 4.29 -12.75 3.98
N LYS A 99 3.78 -11.61 3.50
CA LYS A 99 3.93 -10.30 4.17
C LYS A 99 3.37 -10.34 5.60
N VAL A 100 2.19 -10.92 5.79
CA VAL A 100 1.56 -11.05 7.12
C VAL A 100 2.46 -11.83 8.08
N LEU A 101 3.02 -12.96 7.64
CA LEU A 101 3.95 -13.76 8.44
C LEU A 101 5.25 -13.01 8.73
N ALA A 102 5.85 -12.40 7.71
CA ALA A 102 7.12 -11.69 7.83
C ALA A 102 7.01 -10.48 8.78
N TYR A 103 5.95 -9.70 8.66
CA TYR A 103 5.67 -8.57 9.55
C TYR A 103 5.24 -9.02 10.94
N GLY A 104 4.45 -10.09 11.03
CA GLY A 104 4.06 -10.71 12.30
C GLY A 104 5.27 -11.15 13.12
N ASN A 105 6.30 -11.71 12.47
CA ASN A 105 7.55 -12.11 13.12
C ASN A 105 8.29 -10.90 13.71
N ILE A 106 8.38 -9.78 12.99
CA ILE A 106 9.03 -8.56 13.52
C ILE A 106 8.21 -7.95 14.67
N LEU A 107 6.89 -8.02 14.59
CA LEU A 107 6.00 -7.49 15.61
C LEU A 107 5.82 -8.43 16.81
N ASN A 108 6.35 -9.67 16.73
CA ASN A 108 6.11 -10.78 17.65
C ASN A 108 4.61 -11.06 17.88
N ASP A 109 3.77 -10.75 16.89
CA ASP A 109 2.32 -10.95 16.94
C ASP A 109 1.74 -11.01 15.51
N LEU A 110 1.23 -12.18 15.13
CA LEU A 110 0.66 -12.41 13.81
C LEU A 110 -0.56 -11.52 13.54
N ARG A 111 -1.36 -11.20 14.57
CA ARG A 111 -2.55 -10.35 14.44
C ARG A 111 -2.13 -8.92 14.08
N LYS A 112 -1.05 -8.43 14.68
CA LYS A 112 -0.47 -7.12 14.34
C LYS A 112 0.16 -7.13 12.96
N GLY A 113 0.78 -8.24 12.53
CA GLY A 113 1.24 -8.44 11.16
C GLY A 113 0.10 -8.32 10.14
N LEU A 114 -1.04 -8.96 10.40
CA LEU A 114 -2.24 -8.87 9.56
C LEU A 114 -2.75 -7.44 9.46
N VAL A 115 -2.87 -6.75 10.59
CA VAL A 115 -3.32 -5.36 10.67
C VAL A 115 -2.37 -4.43 9.90
N LEU A 116 -1.06 -4.65 10.01
CA LEU A 116 -0.07 -3.85 9.29
C LEU A 116 -0.26 -3.97 7.78
N VAL A 117 -0.41 -5.19 7.26
CA VAL A 117 -0.72 -5.43 5.84
C VAL A 117 -2.07 -4.80 5.48
N TRP A 118 -3.09 -4.95 6.31
CA TRP A 118 -4.41 -4.37 6.07
C TRP A 118 -4.35 -2.85 5.92
N ILE A 119 -3.65 -2.16 6.83
CA ILE A 119 -3.47 -0.70 6.76
C ILE A 119 -2.65 -0.30 5.54
N ASP A 120 -1.61 -1.05 5.19
CA ASP A 120 -0.84 -0.83 3.97
C ASP A 120 -1.71 -0.93 2.71
N ARG A 121 -2.55 -1.97 2.62
CA ARG A 121 -3.51 -2.16 1.51
C ARG A 121 -4.62 -1.11 1.51
N PHE A 122 -5.05 -0.63 2.67
CA PHE A 122 -6.06 0.42 2.80
C PHE A 122 -5.64 1.71 2.10
N PHE A 123 -4.43 2.21 2.40
CA PHE A 123 -3.94 3.43 1.77
C PHE A 123 -3.70 3.27 0.26
N ASP A 124 -3.19 2.12 -0.18
CA ASP A 124 -3.07 1.81 -1.63
C ASP A 124 -4.43 1.85 -2.31
N THR A 125 -5.45 1.23 -1.70
CA THR A 125 -6.79 1.12 -2.29
C THR A 125 -7.53 2.44 -2.29
N CYS A 126 -7.30 3.31 -1.30
CA CYS A 126 -7.85 4.68 -1.32
C CYS A 126 -7.38 5.45 -2.56
N ILE A 127 -6.09 5.39 -2.88
CA ILE A 127 -5.55 6.05 -4.08
C ILE A 127 -6.12 5.42 -5.35
N LEU A 128 -6.19 4.08 -5.38
CA LEU A 128 -6.73 3.33 -6.51
C LEU A 128 -8.19 3.69 -6.80
N LEU A 129 -9.02 3.85 -5.77
CA LEU A 129 -10.43 4.25 -5.95
C LEU A 129 -10.56 5.61 -6.62
N ILE A 130 -9.71 6.57 -6.28
CA ILE A 130 -9.75 7.91 -6.89
C ILE A 130 -9.41 7.80 -8.39
N VAL A 131 -8.50 6.89 -8.75
CA VAL A 131 -8.16 6.62 -10.15
C VAL A 131 -9.30 5.89 -10.87
N ILE A 132 -9.95 4.90 -10.27
CA ILE A 132 -10.90 4.01 -10.96
C ILE A 132 -12.33 4.58 -10.99
N VAL A 133 -12.77 5.32 -9.97
CA VAL A 133 -14.14 5.85 -9.90
C VAL A 133 -14.50 6.74 -11.10
N PRO A 134 -13.63 7.62 -11.64
CA PRO A 134 -13.93 8.36 -12.86
C PRO A 134 -14.18 7.45 -14.09
N ALA A 135 -13.53 6.29 -14.17
CA ALA A 135 -13.79 5.32 -15.24
C ALA A 135 -15.23 4.77 -15.18
N LEU A 136 -15.77 4.59 -13.97
CA LEU A 136 -17.17 4.20 -13.78
C LEU A 136 -18.14 5.28 -14.30
N LEU A 137 -17.83 6.56 -14.08
CA LEU A 137 -18.63 7.68 -14.62
C LEU A 137 -18.60 7.75 -16.14
N ASN A 138 -17.51 7.29 -16.77
CA ASN A 138 -17.37 7.15 -18.22
C ASN A 138 -17.97 5.86 -18.79
N GLY A 139 -18.69 5.07 -17.96
CA GLY A 139 -19.37 3.85 -18.38
C GLY A 139 -18.49 2.60 -18.42
N ILE A 140 -17.25 2.67 -17.94
CA ILE A 140 -16.35 1.51 -17.84
C ILE A 140 -16.62 0.79 -16.51
N ASN A 141 -17.41 -0.28 -16.57
CA ASN A 141 -17.75 -1.08 -15.40
C ASN A 141 -16.78 -2.25 -15.22
N LEU A 142 -15.96 -2.20 -14.18
CA LEU A 142 -14.93 -3.20 -13.88
C LEU A 142 -15.18 -3.85 -12.53
N GLN A 143 -14.86 -5.14 -12.42
CA GLN A 143 -15.06 -5.91 -11.19
C GLN A 143 -14.19 -5.35 -10.05
N ILE A 144 -12.98 -4.89 -10.37
CA ILE A 144 -12.06 -4.29 -9.40
C ILE A 144 -12.68 -3.07 -8.68
N THR A 145 -13.51 -2.27 -9.36
CA THR A 145 -14.15 -1.08 -8.77
C THR A 145 -15.02 -1.46 -7.58
N PHE A 146 -15.86 -2.50 -7.74
CA PHE A 146 -16.74 -2.96 -6.66
C PHE A 146 -15.95 -3.59 -5.52
N ILE A 147 -14.95 -4.42 -5.82
CA ILE A 147 -14.13 -5.09 -4.81
C ILE A 147 -13.37 -4.06 -3.95
N THR A 148 -12.76 -3.06 -4.59
CA THR A 148 -12.00 -2.02 -3.91
C THR A 148 -12.90 -1.08 -3.11
N LEU A 149 -14.08 -0.73 -3.64
CA LEU A 149 -15.07 0.08 -2.94
C LEU A 149 -15.60 -0.64 -1.70
N LEU A 150 -15.93 -1.92 -1.84
CA LEU A 150 -16.39 -2.77 -0.73
C LEU A 150 -15.30 -2.87 0.34
N PHE A 151 -14.06 -3.13 -0.04
CA PHE A 151 -12.93 -3.24 0.90
C PHE A 151 -12.72 -1.95 1.72
N VAL A 152 -12.70 -0.79 1.07
CA VAL A 152 -12.51 0.51 1.76
C VAL A 152 -13.72 0.83 2.63
N THR A 153 -14.93 0.62 2.13
CA THR A 153 -16.17 0.87 2.88
C THR A 153 -16.24 0.01 4.13
N LEU A 154 -16.00 -1.30 4.01
CA LEU A 154 -15.97 -2.21 5.16
C LEU A 154 -14.87 -1.84 6.15
N SER A 155 -13.67 -1.48 5.67
CA SER A 155 -12.55 -1.07 6.53
C SER A 155 -12.91 0.18 7.36
N VAL A 156 -13.52 1.19 6.72
CA VAL A 156 -13.96 2.42 7.40
C VAL A 156 -15.09 2.11 8.38
N LEU A 157 -16.09 1.32 7.97
CA LEU A 157 -17.21 0.94 8.84
C LEU A 157 -16.74 0.20 10.08
N ILE A 158 -15.85 -0.78 9.92
CA ILE A 158 -15.25 -1.52 11.04
C ILE A 158 -14.52 -0.55 11.96
N PHE A 159 -13.64 0.30 11.41
CA PHE A 159 -12.83 1.22 12.20
C PHE A 159 -13.65 2.25 12.99
N VAL A 160 -14.64 2.89 12.35
CA VAL A 160 -15.49 3.91 12.97
C VAL A 160 -16.45 3.30 13.99
N SER A 161 -17.03 2.14 13.66
CA SER A 161 -18.02 1.50 14.54
C SER A 161 -17.39 0.83 15.75
N PHE A 162 -16.11 0.44 15.66
CA PHE A 162 -15.44 -0.37 16.68
C PHE A 162 -15.55 0.22 18.09
N SER A 163 -15.24 1.50 18.27
CA SER A 163 -15.21 2.12 19.61
C SER A 163 -16.58 2.06 20.31
N ASN A 164 -17.66 2.33 19.58
CA ASN A 164 -19.03 2.33 20.12
C ASN A 164 -19.50 0.89 20.37
N THR A 165 -19.28 -0.01 19.42
CA THR A 165 -19.65 -1.42 19.54
C THR A 165 -18.91 -2.10 20.68
N PHE A 166 -17.61 -1.81 20.85
CA PHE A 166 -16.79 -2.34 21.93
C PHE A 166 -17.34 -1.94 23.30
N LEU A 167 -17.64 -0.65 23.51
CA LEU A 167 -18.15 -0.16 24.80
C LEU A 167 -19.50 -0.77 25.17
N TYR A 168 -20.41 -0.85 24.19
CA TYR A 168 -21.73 -1.47 24.39
C TYR A 168 -21.63 -2.96 24.71
N PHE A 169 -20.84 -3.70 23.92
CA PHE A 169 -20.71 -5.14 24.09
C PHE A 169 -19.97 -5.50 25.38
N ASN A 170 -18.90 -4.78 25.73
CA ASN A 170 -18.18 -4.97 26.97
C ASN A 170 -19.10 -4.75 28.20
N ARG A 171 -19.88 -3.66 28.22
CA ARG A 171 -20.86 -3.40 29.28
C ARG A 171 -21.88 -4.53 29.38
N THR A 172 -22.41 -4.97 28.25
CA THR A 172 -23.43 -6.04 28.19
C THR A 172 -22.88 -7.35 28.77
N VAL A 173 -21.69 -7.78 28.34
CA VAL A 173 -21.05 -9.03 28.82
C VAL A 173 -20.75 -8.95 30.31
N LEU A 174 -20.26 -7.81 30.82
CA LEU A 174 -19.99 -7.62 32.24
C LEU A 174 -21.27 -7.67 33.10
N THR A 175 -22.37 -7.13 32.59
CA THR A 175 -23.64 -7.12 33.35
C THR A 175 -24.41 -8.44 33.29
N LEU A 176 -24.36 -9.16 32.17
CA LEU A 176 -25.22 -10.32 31.92
C LEU A 176 -24.51 -11.67 32.08
N SER A 177 -23.17 -11.71 32.01
CA SER A 177 -22.45 -12.99 32.02
C SER A 177 -21.81 -13.28 33.39
N ARG A 178 -22.31 -14.33 34.07
CA ARG A 178 -21.65 -14.97 35.22
C ARG A 178 -21.02 -16.33 34.86
N SER A 179 -20.94 -16.64 33.57
CA SER A 179 -20.57 -17.95 33.07
C SER A 179 -19.13 -18.00 32.57
N ARG A 180 -18.56 -19.21 32.48
CA ARG A 180 -17.24 -19.46 31.87
C ARG A 180 -17.14 -18.93 30.43
N ARG A 181 -18.27 -18.87 29.70
CA ARG A 181 -18.36 -18.28 28.35
C ARG A 181 -18.19 -16.76 28.35
N GLY A 182 -18.68 -16.08 29.39
CA GLY A 182 -18.50 -14.65 29.59
C GLY A 182 -17.03 -14.24 29.64
N VAL A 183 -16.22 -14.98 30.39
CA VAL A 183 -14.77 -14.76 30.49
C VAL A 183 -14.07 -14.91 29.14
N ILE A 184 -14.50 -15.86 28.29
CA ILE A 184 -13.95 -16.04 26.94
C ILE A 184 -14.28 -14.82 26.07
N TYR A 185 -15.51 -14.31 26.12
CA TYR A 185 -15.90 -13.11 25.37
C TYR A 185 -15.13 -11.87 25.83
N LEU A 186 -14.90 -11.70 27.13
CA LEU A 186 -14.09 -10.59 27.66
C LEU A 186 -12.65 -10.66 27.16
N ARG A 187 -12.03 -11.85 27.14
CA ARG A 187 -10.67 -12.01 26.59
C ARG A 187 -10.60 -11.69 25.09
N ALA A 188 -11.63 -12.07 24.33
CA ALA A 188 -11.72 -11.74 22.91
C ALA A 188 -11.87 -10.22 22.70
N LEU A 189 -12.65 -9.54 23.56
CA LEU A 189 -12.82 -8.10 23.54
C LEU A 189 -11.51 -7.37 23.87
N ASP A 190 -10.80 -7.77 24.93
CA ASP A 190 -9.49 -7.19 25.26
C ASP A 190 -8.52 -7.33 24.09
N SER A 191 -8.44 -8.52 23.48
CA SER A 191 -7.63 -8.74 22.28
C SER A 191 -8.04 -7.84 21.11
N ALA A 192 -9.33 -7.60 20.91
CA ALA A 192 -9.81 -6.73 19.85
C ALA A 192 -9.47 -5.26 20.15
N GLN A 193 -9.58 -4.83 21.41
CA GLN A 193 -9.20 -3.50 21.85
C GLN A 193 -7.70 -3.26 21.67
N GLU A 194 -6.85 -4.24 22.01
CA GLU A 194 -5.40 -4.18 21.76
C GLU A 194 -5.09 -3.96 20.28
N ILE A 195 -5.77 -4.69 19.39
CA ILE A 195 -5.62 -4.52 17.93
C ILE A 195 -6.08 -3.13 17.50
N TYR A 196 -7.23 -2.66 17.99
CA TYR A 196 -7.73 -1.34 17.64
C TYR A 196 -6.80 -0.20 18.10
N GLN A 197 -6.25 -0.30 19.31
CA GLN A 197 -5.25 0.65 19.80
C GLN A 197 -3.97 0.60 18.94
N PHE A 198 -3.57 -0.58 18.51
CA PHE A 198 -2.45 -0.73 17.57
C PHE A 198 -2.74 -0.04 16.22
N VAL A 199 -3.95 -0.20 15.66
CA VAL A 199 -4.35 0.56 14.45
C VAL A 199 -4.26 2.07 14.67
N LEU A 200 -4.78 2.57 15.80
CA LEU A 200 -4.72 3.99 16.13
C LEU A 200 -3.27 4.48 16.21
N GLN A 201 -2.37 3.72 16.85
CA GLN A 201 -0.96 4.07 16.94
C GLN A 201 -0.28 4.14 15.55
N LEU A 202 -0.61 3.22 14.64
CA LEU A 202 -0.06 3.23 13.28
C LEU A 202 -0.48 4.46 12.47
N ILE A 203 -1.73 4.92 12.63
CA ILE A 203 -2.31 5.97 11.79
C ILE A 203 -2.17 7.37 12.42
N LYS A 204 -2.16 7.47 13.75
CA LYS A 204 -2.21 8.75 14.48
C LYS A 204 -1.02 9.64 14.11
N GLY A 205 -1.33 10.80 13.52
CA GLY A 205 -0.32 11.76 13.08
C GLY A 205 0.47 11.35 11.84
N ARG A 206 0.20 10.18 11.25
CA ARG A 206 0.93 9.64 10.08
C ARG A 206 0.05 9.43 8.85
N SER A 207 -1.28 9.52 8.98
CA SER A 207 -2.22 9.29 7.86
C SER A 207 -1.88 10.08 6.59
N MET A 208 -1.50 11.35 6.71
CA MET A 208 -1.16 12.21 5.58
C MET A 208 0.09 11.74 4.84
N ILE A 209 1.18 11.45 5.58
CA ILE A 209 2.41 10.99 4.96
C ILE A 209 2.20 9.62 4.30
N LEU A 210 1.39 8.73 4.91
CA LEU A 210 1.05 7.44 4.33
C LEU A 210 0.25 7.59 3.03
N LEU A 211 -0.67 8.56 2.96
CA LEU A 211 -1.40 8.90 1.73
C LEU A 211 -0.48 9.47 0.65
N VAL A 212 0.40 10.41 0.98
CA VAL A 212 1.34 11.03 0.04
C VAL A 212 2.32 9.99 -0.52
N LEU A 213 2.86 9.11 0.32
CA LEU A 213 3.77 8.05 -0.13
C LEU A 213 3.06 7.05 -1.06
N SER A 214 1.82 6.66 -0.73
CA SER A 214 0.99 5.82 -1.61
C SER A 214 0.71 6.51 -2.94
N SER A 215 0.42 7.80 -2.90
CA SER A 215 0.14 8.64 -4.06
C SER A 215 1.33 8.70 -5.03
N LEU A 216 2.51 9.02 -4.50
CA LEU A 216 3.73 9.10 -5.29
C LEU A 216 4.12 7.74 -5.88
N ALA A 217 3.97 6.66 -5.12
CA ALA A 217 4.26 5.30 -5.60
C ALA A 217 3.45 4.97 -6.87
N TRP A 218 2.15 5.28 -6.87
CA TRP A 218 1.27 5.07 -8.03
C TRP A 218 1.58 5.98 -9.21
N VAL A 219 1.92 7.26 -8.97
CA VAL A 219 2.32 8.18 -10.06
C VAL A 219 3.58 7.69 -10.76
N PHE A 220 4.59 7.25 -10.00
CA PHE A 220 5.82 6.71 -10.60
C PHE A 220 5.57 5.39 -11.35
N GLU A 221 4.70 4.54 -10.83
CA GLU A 221 4.32 3.28 -11.49
C GLU A 221 3.54 3.53 -12.79
N TYR A 222 2.58 4.45 -12.79
CA TYR A 222 1.89 4.87 -14.01
C TYR A 222 2.87 5.39 -15.06
N GLY A 223 3.79 6.28 -14.65
CA GLY A 223 4.81 6.80 -15.55
C GLY A 223 5.73 5.74 -16.14
N MET A 224 6.08 4.73 -15.34
CA MET A 224 6.85 3.56 -15.80
C MET A 224 6.08 2.78 -16.85
N LEU A 225 4.80 2.49 -16.60
CA LEU A 225 3.93 1.75 -17.53
C LEU A 225 3.77 2.48 -18.87
N VAL A 226 3.62 3.81 -18.85
CA VAL A 226 3.57 4.64 -20.07
C VAL A 226 4.85 4.48 -20.91
N LEU A 227 6.02 4.49 -20.27
CA LEU A 227 7.31 4.33 -20.96
C LEU A 227 7.49 2.91 -21.51
N VAL A 228 7.12 1.88 -20.74
CA VAL A 228 7.21 0.49 -21.19
C VAL A 228 6.29 0.24 -22.39
N ALA A 229 5.03 0.67 -22.31
CA ALA A 229 4.10 0.53 -23.42
C ALA A 229 4.61 1.22 -24.69
N ARG A 230 5.22 2.40 -24.55
CA ARG A 230 5.87 3.10 -25.66
C ARG A 230 7.01 2.28 -26.28
N LEU A 231 7.89 1.68 -25.48
CA LEU A 231 8.99 0.86 -25.98
C LEU A 231 8.50 -0.38 -26.76
N ILE A 232 7.31 -0.87 -26.43
CA ILE A 232 6.66 -2.00 -27.12
C ILE A 232 5.82 -1.51 -28.33
N GLY A 233 5.77 -0.20 -28.58
CA GLY A 233 4.99 0.40 -29.68
C GLY A 233 3.49 0.45 -29.41
N GLN A 234 3.06 0.27 -28.15
CA GLN A 234 1.66 0.36 -27.74
C GLN A 234 1.32 1.75 -27.20
N ARG A 235 0.10 2.21 -27.46
CA ARG A 235 -0.44 3.42 -26.81
C ARG A 235 -0.96 3.02 -25.43
N PHE A 236 -0.58 3.77 -24.40
CA PHE A 236 -1.06 3.58 -23.04
C PHE A 236 -1.76 4.84 -22.59
N ASP A 237 -3.08 4.76 -22.55
CA ASP A 237 -3.97 5.81 -22.07
C ASP A 237 -4.55 5.45 -20.70
N TYR A 238 -5.38 6.36 -20.19
CA TYR A 238 -6.08 6.14 -18.93
C TYR A 238 -6.91 4.85 -18.96
N ASP A 239 -7.65 4.58 -20.03
CA ASP A 239 -8.47 3.37 -20.15
C ASP A 239 -7.63 2.09 -20.12
N SER A 240 -6.48 2.08 -20.78
CA SER A 240 -5.51 0.99 -20.76
C SER A 240 -4.96 0.75 -19.34
N PHE A 241 -4.76 1.82 -18.57
CA PHE A 241 -4.33 1.71 -17.17
C PHE A 241 -5.42 1.12 -16.28
N VAL A 242 -6.67 1.56 -16.43
CA VAL A 242 -7.77 1.01 -15.62
C VAL A 242 -8.01 -0.47 -15.95
N ARG A 243 -7.89 -0.87 -17.23
CA ARG A 243 -7.95 -2.29 -17.64
C ARG A 243 -6.75 -3.11 -17.13
N TYR A 244 -5.56 -2.53 -17.13
CA TYR A 244 -4.38 -3.15 -16.51
C TYR A 244 -4.64 -3.49 -15.04
N LEU A 245 -5.22 -2.55 -14.29
CA LEU A 245 -5.55 -2.76 -12.89
C LEU A 245 -6.58 -3.89 -12.72
N ASP A 246 -7.65 -3.92 -13.52
CA ASP A 246 -8.65 -4.99 -13.45
C ASP A 246 -8.05 -6.37 -13.75
N ASN A 247 -7.20 -6.48 -14.77
CA ASN A 247 -6.50 -7.72 -15.12
C ASN A 247 -5.53 -8.19 -14.02
N ALA A 248 -4.78 -7.26 -13.42
CA ALA A 248 -3.86 -7.56 -12.32
C ALA A 248 -4.59 -8.13 -11.08
N PHE A 249 -5.88 -7.81 -10.90
CA PHE A 249 -6.68 -8.26 -9.76
C PHE A 249 -7.54 -9.49 -10.03
N THR A 250 -8.02 -9.69 -11.25
CA THR A 250 -8.96 -10.77 -11.61
C THR A 250 -8.26 -12.06 -12.06
N SER A 251 -6.97 -12.01 -12.44
CA SER A 251 -6.14 -13.19 -12.77
C SER A 251 -6.65 -14.09 -13.91
N VAL A 252 -7.65 -13.64 -14.68
CA VAL A 252 -8.18 -14.39 -15.82
C VAL A 252 -7.55 -13.81 -17.08
N THR A 253 -6.66 -14.58 -17.72
CA THR A 253 -5.98 -14.33 -19.00
C THR A 253 -4.95 -13.19 -19.01
N ALA A 254 -3.69 -13.56 -18.80
CA ALA A 254 -2.51 -12.75 -19.12
C ALA A 254 -2.22 -12.71 -20.65
N ASP A 255 -3.24 -12.53 -21.49
CA ASP A 255 -3.12 -12.63 -22.96
C ASP A 255 -2.56 -11.35 -23.62
N THR A 256 -1.97 -10.46 -22.83
CA THR A 256 -1.29 -9.27 -23.35
C THR A 256 0.18 -9.38 -22.99
N LEU A 257 0.97 -9.78 -23.99
CA LEU A 257 2.43 -9.96 -23.97
C LEU A 257 3.18 -8.79 -23.27
N SER A 258 2.59 -7.60 -23.28
CA SER A 258 3.10 -6.38 -22.64
C SER A 258 3.08 -6.44 -21.10
N PHE A 259 2.14 -7.15 -20.45
CA PHE A 259 2.07 -7.20 -18.99
C PHE A 259 3.02 -8.22 -18.37
N GLY A 260 3.28 -9.34 -19.05
CA GLY A 260 4.29 -10.32 -18.61
C GLY A 260 5.68 -9.68 -18.53
N LEU A 261 6.06 -8.90 -19.55
CA LEU A 261 7.35 -8.21 -19.60
C LEU A 261 7.56 -7.21 -18.46
N VAL A 262 6.52 -6.47 -18.06
CA VAL A 262 6.59 -5.55 -16.91
C VAL A 262 6.83 -6.32 -15.61
N ILE A 263 6.13 -7.44 -15.43
CA ILE A 263 6.26 -8.29 -14.24
C ILE A 263 7.67 -8.91 -14.19
N ASP A 264 8.15 -9.48 -15.29
CA ASP A 264 9.46 -10.11 -15.39
C ASP A 264 10.59 -9.11 -15.14
N PHE A 265 10.49 -7.91 -15.73
CA PHE A 265 11.45 -6.83 -15.51
C PHE A 265 11.44 -6.34 -14.05
N SER A 266 10.26 -6.23 -13.44
CA SER A 266 10.12 -5.87 -12.03
C SER A 266 10.74 -6.92 -11.10
N ILE A 267 10.55 -8.21 -11.40
CA ILE A 267 11.16 -9.32 -10.66
C ILE A 267 12.70 -9.24 -10.75
N LEU A 268 13.25 -9.03 -11.96
CA LEU A 268 14.69 -8.92 -12.18
C LEU A 268 15.29 -7.76 -11.36
N LEU A 269 14.70 -6.57 -11.42
CA LEU A 269 15.19 -5.40 -10.68
C LEU A 269 15.11 -5.61 -9.17
N LEU A 270 14.03 -6.20 -8.66
CA LEU A 270 13.91 -6.53 -7.24
C LEU A 270 14.94 -7.57 -6.81
N PHE A 271 15.26 -8.53 -7.66
CA PHE A 271 16.25 -9.55 -7.38
C PHE A 271 17.66 -8.95 -7.27
N ILE A 272 18.01 -8.04 -8.20
CA ILE A 272 19.25 -7.27 -8.14
C ILE A 272 19.32 -6.44 -6.84
N LEU A 273 18.23 -5.75 -6.49
CA LEU A 273 18.15 -4.96 -5.25
C LEU A 273 18.35 -5.84 -4.00
N LEU A 274 17.77 -7.05 -3.98
CA LEU A 274 17.95 -7.99 -2.87
C LEU A 274 19.41 -8.40 -2.69
N ILE A 275 20.10 -8.73 -3.78
CA ILE A 275 21.53 -9.10 -3.75
C ILE A 275 22.37 -7.97 -3.15
N ILE A 276 22.13 -6.73 -3.59
CA ILE A 276 22.84 -5.54 -3.09
C ILE A 276 22.62 -5.36 -1.58
N LEU A 277 21.38 -5.50 -1.11
CA LEU A 277 21.04 -5.36 0.31
C LEU A 277 21.68 -6.44 1.19
N VAL A 278 21.64 -7.70 0.74
CA VAL A 278 22.27 -8.83 1.45
C VAL A 278 23.79 -8.65 1.52
N ALA A 279 24.42 -8.26 0.42
CA ALA A 279 25.86 -7.96 0.39
C ALA A 279 26.22 -6.80 1.34
N GLY A 280 25.43 -5.73 1.34
CA GLY A 280 25.60 -4.59 2.25
C GLY A 280 25.47 -4.97 3.72
N LEU A 281 24.52 -5.84 4.07
CA LEU A 281 24.38 -6.39 5.41
C LEU A 281 25.60 -7.24 5.81
N GLY A 282 26.09 -8.09 4.92
CA GLY A 282 27.31 -8.89 5.14
C GLY A 282 28.54 -8.02 5.43
N LEU A 283 28.75 -6.95 4.64
CA LEU A 283 29.82 -5.97 4.87
C LEU A 283 29.66 -5.23 6.20
N SER A 284 28.43 -4.83 6.55
CA SER A 284 28.15 -4.16 7.83
C SER A 284 28.42 -5.06 9.04
N TYR A 285 28.17 -6.35 8.91
CA TYR A 285 28.46 -7.35 9.94
C TYR A 285 29.96 -7.56 10.13
N LEU A 286 30.71 -7.69 9.04
CA LEU A 286 32.17 -7.81 9.07
C LEU A 286 32.83 -6.57 9.70
N ARG A 287 32.34 -5.37 9.37
CA ARG A 287 32.85 -4.11 9.94
C ARG A 287 32.64 -4.00 11.46
N ARG A 288 31.57 -4.58 12.01
CA ARG A 288 31.31 -4.62 13.48
C ARG A 288 32.08 -5.71 14.22
N LYS A 289 32.60 -6.72 13.51
CA LYS A 289 33.38 -7.80 14.11
C LYS A 289 34.87 -7.46 14.20
N HIS A 290 35.34 -6.54 13.36
CA HIS A 290 36.75 -6.16 13.23
C HIS A 290 37.09 -4.74 13.71
N GLY A 291 36.15 -4.02 14.32
CA GLY A 291 36.36 -2.72 14.96
C GLY A 291 35.71 -2.71 16.33
#